data_AF-A0A941TM01-F1
#
_entry.id   AF-A0A941TM01-F1
#
_cell.length_a   1.000
_cell.length_b   1.000
_cell.length_c   1.000
_cell.angle_alpha   90.00
_cell.angle_beta   90.00
_cell.angle_gamma   90.00
#
_symmetry.space_group_name_H-M   'P 1'
#
loop_
_entity.id
_entity.type
_entity.pdbx_description
1 polymer ?
#
loop_
_entity_poly.entity_id
_entity_poly.type
_entity_poly.pdbx_seq_one_letter_code
_entity_poly.pdbx_strand_id
1 'polypeptide(L)'
;MKRSVVLAAILLAFSAGAHAADDRYAVAMPGRYEVAPSAVAPDVMTAIVAVVRSLRGENDLGHGVAPVSLAGDARVLSGDRVGEAAVFAYEGYAVAGVRLHRLEPSAHGSNGRRLMGVVQFVDARALRAETAFLIDYTGEGKGLVLHELQTMAVTPTDPRVVLRAIPAAAGEALMKRKWTDVGAFLEATLALRKPLPQAEGDWLLIAVSPDRMLAGDRLEIHVADKPAPPGAAYAGRSLSLNGFPVTTVPWKAAGRPAVANIYLRTDMHPDKSDGRRLVASQPLSGAR
;
A
#
# COMPACT_ATOMS: atom_id res chain seq x y z
N MET A 1 -60.96 -6.94 4.78
CA MET A 1 -59.97 -8.04 4.76
C MET A 1 -58.61 -7.47 4.37
N LYS A 2 -57.55 -7.93 5.06
CA LYS A 2 -56.15 -7.50 4.96
C LYS A 2 -55.60 -7.61 3.53
N ARG A 3 -54.80 -6.63 3.07
CA ARG A 3 -53.32 -6.65 3.14
C ARG A 3 -52.73 -5.40 2.49
N SER A 4 -51.90 -4.71 3.27
CA SER A 4 -50.97 -3.65 2.86
C SER A 4 -49.82 -4.23 2.03
N VAL A 5 -49.34 -3.47 1.04
CA VAL A 5 -47.90 -3.37 0.73
C VAL A 5 -47.63 -1.92 0.31
N VAL A 6 -46.74 -1.28 1.06
CA VAL A 6 -46.15 0.03 0.77
C VAL A 6 -44.80 -0.24 0.11
N LEU A 7 -44.52 0.38 -1.05
CA LEU A 7 -43.16 0.83 -1.35
C LEU A 7 -43.26 2.03 -2.31
N ALA A 8 -42.92 3.20 -1.78
CA ALA A 8 -42.86 4.44 -2.52
C ALA A 8 -41.49 4.57 -3.22
N ALA A 9 -41.51 4.81 -4.52
CA ALA A 9 -40.37 5.31 -5.29
C ALA A 9 -40.84 6.56 -6.05
N ILE A 10 -40.44 7.73 -5.56
CA ILE A 10 -40.59 9.05 -6.19
C ILE A 10 -39.23 9.31 -6.88
N LEU A 11 -39.14 9.35 -8.23
CA LEU A 11 -39.37 10.51 -9.13
C LEU A 11 -38.39 11.66 -8.78
N LEU A 12 -37.55 12.22 -9.65
CA LEU A 12 -37.77 12.73 -11.00
C LEU A 12 -36.45 13.25 -11.61
N ALA A 13 -36.40 13.23 -12.96
CA ALA A 13 -35.78 14.19 -13.89
C ALA A 13 -34.27 14.51 -13.71
N PHE A 14 -33.43 14.39 -14.72
CA PHE A 14 -33.53 15.12 -15.99
C PHE A 14 -33.05 14.28 -17.17
N SER A 15 -33.86 14.27 -18.22
CA SER A 15 -33.42 13.98 -19.59
C SER A 15 -33.43 15.27 -20.41
N ALA A 16 -32.61 15.25 -21.47
CA ALA A 16 -32.60 16.11 -22.66
C ALA A 16 -31.67 17.35 -22.65
N GLY A 17 -30.66 17.22 -23.52
CA GLY A 17 -29.70 18.24 -23.95
C GLY A 17 -28.69 17.56 -24.88
N ALA A 18 -29.14 17.20 -26.08
CA ALA A 18 -28.35 16.53 -27.11
C ALA A 18 -27.44 17.49 -27.88
N HIS A 19 -26.29 16.95 -28.32
CA HIS A 19 -25.69 17.03 -29.66
C HIS A 19 -24.24 17.49 -29.75
N ALA A 20 -23.52 16.73 -30.61
CA ALA A 20 -22.24 17.03 -31.24
C ALA A 20 -21.04 17.04 -30.29
N ALA A 21 -19.84 16.60 -30.64
CA ALA A 21 -19.27 15.86 -31.76
C ALA A 21 -17.81 15.66 -31.30
N ASP A 22 -17.22 14.52 -31.66
CA ASP A 22 -15.79 14.31 -31.91
C ASP A 22 -14.70 14.75 -30.91
N ASP A 23 -13.68 13.91 -30.91
CA ASP A 23 -12.31 14.14 -30.44
C ASP A 23 -12.00 14.04 -28.94
N ARG A 24 -11.36 12.90 -28.62
CA ARG A 24 -10.23 12.75 -27.70
C ARG A 24 -10.55 12.95 -26.21
N TYR A 25 -11.08 11.90 -25.59
CA TYR A 25 -10.91 11.70 -24.15
C TYR A 25 -9.86 10.62 -23.89
N ALA A 26 -8.60 11.03 -23.89
CA ALA A 26 -7.66 10.43 -22.96
C ALA A 26 -8.15 10.80 -21.56
N VAL A 27 -8.90 9.91 -20.94
CA VAL A 27 -9.31 10.06 -19.55
C VAL A 27 -8.08 9.76 -18.68
N ALA A 28 -7.14 10.70 -18.64
CA ALA A 28 -6.27 10.83 -17.49
C ALA A 28 -7.19 11.27 -16.35
N MET A 29 -7.50 10.37 -15.41
CA MET A 29 -8.22 10.71 -14.19
C MET A 29 -7.19 11.06 -13.12
N PRO A 30 -6.86 12.35 -12.89
CA PRO A 30 -6.03 12.72 -11.76
C PRO A 30 -6.97 12.74 -10.54
N GLY A 31 -6.88 11.72 -9.70
CA GLY A 31 -7.69 11.66 -8.49
C GLY A 31 -7.74 10.27 -7.87
N ARG A 32 -7.90 10.24 -6.54
CA ARG A 32 -8.23 9.03 -5.79
C ARG A 32 -9.73 8.77 -6.00
N TYR A 33 -10.09 8.03 -7.05
CA TYR A 33 -11.47 7.62 -7.28
C TYR A 33 -11.71 6.28 -6.59
N GLU A 34 -12.43 6.29 -5.47
CA GLU A 34 -13.07 5.07 -4.95
C GLU A 34 -14.32 4.83 -5.81
N VAL A 35 -14.17 4.09 -6.90
CA VAL A 35 -15.30 3.69 -7.75
C VAL A 35 -15.91 2.43 -7.16
N ALA A 36 -17.21 2.45 -6.89
CA ALA A 36 -17.93 1.23 -6.48
C ALA A 36 -17.76 0.15 -7.55
N PRO A 37 -17.47 -1.13 -7.21
CA PRO A 37 -17.27 -2.19 -8.20
C PRO A 37 -18.39 -2.32 -9.24
N SER A 38 -19.63 -1.96 -8.87
CA SER A 38 -20.80 -1.96 -9.75
C SER A 38 -20.77 -0.90 -10.86
N ALA A 39 -19.91 0.11 -10.76
CA ALA A 39 -19.73 1.16 -11.76
C ALA A 39 -18.50 0.92 -12.67
N VAL A 40 -17.77 -0.18 -12.44
CA VAL A 40 -16.62 -0.58 -13.26
C VAL A 40 -17.11 -1.49 -14.40
N ALA A 41 -16.61 -1.25 -15.61
CA ALA A 41 -16.96 -2.08 -16.75
C ALA A 41 -16.59 -3.57 -16.51
N PRO A 42 -17.41 -4.55 -16.92
CA PRO A 42 -17.20 -5.96 -16.59
C PRO A 42 -15.84 -6.54 -17.05
N ASP A 43 -15.33 -6.05 -18.17
CA ASP A 43 -14.02 -6.40 -18.71
C ASP A 43 -12.88 -5.90 -17.80
N VAL A 44 -12.98 -4.68 -17.30
CA VAL A 44 -12.01 -4.11 -16.35
C VAL A 44 -12.01 -4.89 -15.03
N MET A 45 -13.19 -5.30 -14.55
CA MET A 45 -13.28 -6.16 -13.36
C MET A 45 -12.61 -7.51 -13.57
N THR A 46 -12.86 -8.16 -14.72
CA THR A 46 -12.21 -9.43 -15.08
C THR A 46 -10.68 -9.27 -15.17
N ALA A 47 -10.20 -8.18 -15.77
CA ALA A 47 -8.78 -7.87 -15.86
C ALA A 47 -8.14 -7.67 -14.48
N ILE A 48 -8.80 -6.94 -13.56
CA ILE A 48 -8.33 -6.77 -12.18
C ILE A 48 -8.27 -8.12 -11.45
N VAL A 49 -9.27 -8.99 -11.64
CA VAL A 49 -9.27 -10.34 -11.07
C VAL A 49 -8.09 -11.15 -11.60
N ALA A 50 -7.79 -11.07 -12.90
CA ALA A 50 -6.62 -11.72 -13.49
C ALA A 50 -5.31 -11.23 -12.88
N VAL A 51 -5.14 -9.92 -12.63
CA VAL A 51 -3.98 -9.36 -11.91
C VAL A 51 -3.85 -9.98 -10.52
N VAL A 52 -4.94 -9.97 -9.73
CA VAL A 52 -4.94 -10.48 -8.35
C VAL A 52 -4.61 -11.98 -8.32
N ARG A 53 -5.21 -12.77 -9.21
CA ARG A 53 -4.96 -14.21 -9.30
C ARG A 53 -3.54 -14.54 -9.76
N SER A 54 -3.00 -13.76 -10.70
CA SER A 54 -1.60 -13.88 -11.10
C SER A 54 -0.64 -13.59 -9.94
N LEU A 55 -0.91 -12.56 -9.13
CA LEU A 55 -0.13 -12.26 -7.92
C LEU A 55 -0.18 -13.40 -6.89
N ARG A 56 -1.31 -14.09 -6.78
CA ARG A 56 -1.46 -15.30 -5.96
C ARG A 56 -0.84 -16.54 -6.58
N GLY A 57 -0.46 -16.50 -7.85
CA GLY A 57 0.12 -17.63 -8.57
C GLY A 57 -0.87 -18.67 -9.03
N GLU A 58 -2.11 -18.27 -9.24
CA GLU A 58 -3.16 -19.15 -9.71
C GLU A 58 -3.09 -19.30 -11.23
N ASN A 59 -3.44 -20.49 -11.74
CA ASN A 59 -3.41 -20.78 -13.18
C ASN A 59 -4.70 -20.35 -13.89
N ASP A 60 -5.85 -20.43 -13.21
CA ASP A 60 -7.14 -19.98 -13.75
C ASP A 60 -7.36 -18.51 -13.37
N LEU A 61 -6.87 -17.61 -14.23
CA LEU A 61 -6.90 -16.16 -14.02
C LEU A 61 -8.32 -15.56 -14.08
N GLY A 62 -9.29 -16.30 -14.60
CA GLY A 62 -10.67 -15.84 -14.81
C GLY A 62 -11.70 -16.44 -13.85
N HIS A 63 -11.28 -17.38 -12.99
CA HIS A 63 -12.17 -18.23 -12.21
C HIS A 63 -13.24 -17.44 -11.46
N GLY A 64 -14.49 -17.87 -11.62
CA GLY A 64 -15.66 -17.28 -10.96
C GLY A 64 -16.14 -15.95 -11.54
N VAL A 65 -15.53 -15.45 -12.62
CA VAL A 65 -15.93 -14.20 -13.28
C VAL A 65 -16.17 -14.39 -14.78
N ALA A 66 -15.13 -14.68 -15.55
CA ALA A 66 -15.20 -14.86 -17.00
C ALA A 66 -13.95 -15.60 -17.51
N PRO A 67 -14.00 -16.29 -18.66
CA PRO A 67 -12.82 -16.92 -19.24
C PRO A 67 -11.70 -15.91 -19.48
N VAL A 68 -10.47 -16.26 -19.09
CA VAL A 68 -9.27 -15.47 -19.35
C VAL A 68 -8.23 -16.40 -19.97
N SER A 69 -7.78 -16.07 -21.17
CA SER A 69 -6.70 -16.77 -21.88
C SER A 69 -5.48 -15.86 -22.02
N LEU A 70 -4.32 -16.47 -22.24
CA LEU A 70 -3.10 -15.75 -22.62
C LEU A 70 -2.94 -15.85 -24.14
N ALA A 71 -2.59 -14.73 -24.79
CA ALA A 71 -2.13 -14.76 -26.17
C ALA A 71 -0.86 -15.63 -26.30
N GLY A 72 -0.61 -16.17 -27.49
CA GLY A 72 0.54 -17.06 -27.73
C GLY A 72 1.90 -16.40 -27.50
N ASP A 73 1.95 -15.08 -27.62
CA ASP A 73 3.11 -14.21 -27.41
C ASP A 73 2.99 -13.36 -26.13
N ALA A 74 2.07 -13.70 -25.22
CA ALA A 74 1.79 -12.91 -24.04
C ALA A 74 3.02 -12.75 -23.13
N ARG A 75 3.27 -11.52 -22.68
CA ARG A 75 4.34 -11.21 -21.73
C ARG A 75 3.79 -11.15 -20.32
N VAL A 76 4.05 -12.18 -19.51
CA VAL A 76 3.67 -12.22 -18.08
C VAL A 76 4.92 -12.11 -17.21
N LEU A 77 5.06 -10.99 -16.47
CA LEU A 77 6.16 -10.73 -15.56
C LEU A 77 5.65 -10.42 -14.16
N SER A 78 5.86 -11.33 -13.22
CA SER A 78 5.52 -11.13 -11.82
C SER A 78 6.76 -10.76 -11.01
N GLY A 79 7.11 -9.46 -10.97
CA GLY A 79 8.29 -8.96 -10.25
C GLY A 79 8.30 -9.28 -8.75
N ASP A 80 7.12 -9.50 -8.14
CA ASP A 80 6.98 -10.00 -6.77
C ASP A 80 7.43 -11.46 -6.57
N ARG A 81 7.76 -12.18 -7.66
CA ARG A 81 8.15 -13.59 -7.68
C ARG A 81 9.49 -13.88 -8.35
N VAL A 82 10.21 -12.88 -8.83
CA VAL A 82 11.54 -13.05 -9.45
C VAL A 82 12.63 -12.92 -8.37
N GLY A 83 13.59 -13.84 -8.40
CA GLY A 83 14.48 -14.31 -7.31
C GLY A 83 15.38 -13.33 -6.54
N GLU A 84 15.18 -12.02 -6.64
CA GLU A 84 15.88 -11.01 -5.81
C GLU A 84 14.95 -10.33 -4.81
N ALA A 85 13.64 -10.28 -5.07
CA ALA A 85 12.64 -9.94 -4.06
C ALA A 85 12.27 -11.22 -3.32
N ALA A 86 12.42 -11.25 -1.99
CA ALA A 86 11.88 -12.34 -1.19
C ALA A 86 10.41 -12.56 -1.60
N VAL A 87 10.10 -13.72 -2.18
CA VAL A 87 8.80 -14.03 -2.77
C VAL A 87 7.72 -13.69 -1.75
N PHE A 88 6.90 -12.68 -2.05
CA PHE A 88 5.83 -12.27 -1.14
C PHE A 88 4.60 -13.12 -1.45
N ALA A 89 4.19 -13.94 -0.48
CA ALA A 89 2.95 -14.67 -0.57
C ALA A 89 1.79 -13.74 -0.18
N TYR A 90 0.86 -13.51 -1.12
CA TYR A 90 -0.40 -12.82 -0.85
C TYR A 90 -1.42 -13.72 -0.13
N GLU A 91 -1.01 -14.90 0.34
CA GLU A 91 -1.84 -15.77 1.17
C GLU A 91 -2.18 -15.05 2.50
N GLY A 92 -3.45 -15.09 2.90
CA GLY A 92 -3.94 -14.37 4.07
C GLY A 92 -4.20 -12.87 3.86
N TYR A 93 -3.89 -12.31 2.68
CA TYR A 93 -4.22 -10.93 2.33
C TYR A 93 -5.48 -10.85 1.45
N ALA A 94 -6.43 -10.02 1.88
CA ALA A 94 -7.59 -9.62 1.12
C ALA A 94 -7.27 -8.39 0.24
N VAL A 95 -7.94 -8.26 -0.91
CA VAL A 95 -7.87 -7.03 -1.71
C VAL A 95 -8.63 -5.94 -0.96
N ALA A 96 -7.91 -4.89 -0.57
CA ALA A 96 -8.46 -3.73 0.14
C ALA A 96 -8.95 -2.63 -0.80
N GLY A 97 -8.32 -2.51 -1.96
CA GLY A 97 -8.64 -1.48 -2.93
C GLY A 97 -7.80 -1.60 -4.20
N VAL A 98 -8.29 -0.95 -5.26
CA VAL A 98 -7.59 -0.83 -6.54
C VAL A 98 -7.64 0.61 -6.96
N ARG A 99 -6.47 1.19 -7.28
CA ARG A 99 -6.36 2.53 -7.85
C ARG A 99 -5.94 2.40 -9.30
N LEU A 100 -6.80 2.84 -10.21
CA LEU A 100 -6.44 2.96 -11.62
C LEU A 100 -5.80 4.33 -11.84
N HIS A 101 -4.57 4.33 -12.35
CA HIS A 101 -3.86 5.56 -12.70
C HIS A 101 -4.05 5.94 -14.17
N ARG A 102 -4.29 4.94 -15.02
CA ARG A 102 -4.36 5.13 -16.46
C ARG A 102 -5.21 4.03 -17.10
N LEU A 103 -5.99 4.46 -18.08
CA LEU A 103 -6.81 3.63 -18.95
C LEU A 103 -6.55 4.09 -20.39
N GLU A 104 -5.95 3.22 -21.19
CA GLU A 104 -5.60 3.46 -22.58
C GLU A 104 -6.20 2.38 -23.48
N PRO A 105 -6.40 2.64 -24.78
CA PRO A 105 -6.67 1.58 -25.74
C PRO A 105 -5.53 0.55 -25.76
N SER A 106 -5.86 -0.71 -26.00
CA SER A 106 -4.85 -1.76 -26.24
C SER A 106 -4.11 -1.48 -27.55
N ALA A 107 -2.82 -1.82 -27.60
CA ALA A 107 -2.06 -1.84 -28.85
C ALA A 107 -2.45 -3.03 -29.76
N HIS A 108 -3.15 -4.03 -29.23
CA HIS A 108 -3.41 -5.31 -29.88
C HIS A 108 -4.81 -5.41 -30.51
N GLY A 109 -5.69 -4.43 -30.28
CA GLY A 109 -7.02 -4.44 -30.88
C GLY A 109 -7.91 -3.26 -30.48
N SER A 110 -8.84 -2.91 -31.37
CA SER A 110 -9.79 -1.81 -31.17
C SER A 110 -10.82 -2.06 -30.05
N ASN A 111 -10.97 -3.31 -29.63
CA ASN A 111 -11.85 -3.71 -28.53
C ASN A 111 -11.07 -4.03 -27.24
N GLY A 112 -9.79 -3.66 -27.17
CA GLY A 112 -8.93 -3.91 -26.03
C GLY A 112 -8.59 -2.67 -25.22
N ARG A 113 -8.09 -2.90 -24.01
CA ARG A 113 -7.68 -1.85 -23.07
C ARG A 113 -6.35 -2.21 -22.42
N ARG A 114 -5.57 -1.17 -22.14
CA ARG A 114 -4.38 -1.20 -21.30
C ARG A 114 -4.67 -0.46 -20.00
N LEU A 115 -4.52 -1.15 -18.88
CA LEU A 115 -4.72 -0.60 -17.54
C LEU A 115 -3.37 -0.49 -16.84
N MET A 116 -3.17 0.62 -16.14
CA MET A 116 -2.09 0.75 -15.16
C MET A 116 -2.64 1.24 -13.84
N GLY A 117 -2.17 0.65 -12.75
CA GLY A 117 -2.70 0.95 -11.44
C GLY A 117 -1.89 0.34 -10.31
N VAL A 118 -2.46 0.41 -9.11
CA VAL A 118 -1.96 -0.23 -7.90
C VAL A 118 -3.07 -1.03 -7.26
N VAL A 119 -2.79 -2.30 -6.93
CA VAL A 119 -3.64 -3.11 -6.06
C VAL A 119 -3.11 -3.01 -4.64
N GLN A 120 -4.01 -2.72 -3.70
CA GLN A 120 -3.73 -2.72 -2.28
C GLN A 120 -4.27 -4.00 -1.64
N PHE A 121 -3.44 -4.64 -0.84
CA PHE A 121 -3.74 -5.83 -0.08
C PHE A 121 -3.68 -5.52 1.42
N VAL A 122 -4.58 -6.10 2.21
CA VAL A 122 -4.53 -6.06 3.68
C VAL A 122 -4.81 -7.42 4.30
N ASP A 123 -4.10 -7.76 5.37
CA ASP A 123 -4.37 -8.96 6.16
C ASP A 123 -5.32 -8.69 7.35
N ALA A 124 -5.66 -9.72 8.11
CA ALA A 124 -6.52 -9.62 9.29
C ALA A 124 -5.94 -8.75 10.44
N ARG A 125 -4.64 -8.45 10.39
CA ARG A 125 -3.92 -7.59 11.34
C ARG A 125 -3.73 -6.18 10.81
N ALA A 126 -4.40 -5.86 9.69
CA ALA A 126 -4.30 -4.60 8.96
C ALA A 126 -2.87 -4.28 8.45
N LEU A 127 -2.00 -5.28 8.27
CA LEU A 127 -0.76 -5.12 7.51
C LEU A 127 -1.11 -4.87 6.04
N ARG A 128 -0.44 -3.91 5.39
CA ARG A 128 -0.73 -3.52 4.01
C ARG A 128 0.43 -3.84 3.08
N ALA A 129 0.13 -4.32 1.89
CA ALA A 129 1.06 -4.41 0.77
C ALA A 129 0.46 -3.75 -0.47
N GLU A 130 1.29 -3.05 -1.24
CA GLU A 130 0.89 -2.45 -2.51
C GLU A 130 1.73 -3.01 -3.65
N THR A 131 1.07 -3.24 -4.78
CA THR A 131 1.71 -3.71 -6.01
C THR A 131 1.17 -2.94 -7.20
N ALA A 132 2.09 -2.30 -7.92
CA ALA A 132 1.79 -1.70 -9.20
C ALA A 132 1.57 -2.79 -10.24
N PHE A 133 0.64 -2.56 -11.15
CA PHE A 133 0.37 -3.45 -12.25
C PHE A 133 0.22 -2.70 -13.56
N LEU A 134 0.52 -3.42 -14.63
CA LEU A 134 0.16 -3.11 -16.00
C LEU A 134 -0.50 -4.35 -16.59
N ILE A 135 -1.66 -4.18 -17.22
CA ILE A 135 -2.34 -5.26 -17.93
C ILE A 135 -2.86 -4.74 -19.27
N ASP A 136 -2.54 -5.44 -20.35
CA ASP A 136 -3.04 -5.18 -21.70
C ASP A 136 -3.85 -6.39 -22.16
N TYR A 137 -5.09 -6.16 -22.58
CA TYR A 137 -6.01 -7.22 -22.98
C TYR A 137 -6.94 -6.79 -24.11
N THR A 138 -7.45 -7.77 -24.86
CA THR A 138 -8.57 -7.61 -25.80
C THR A 138 -9.77 -8.43 -25.34
N GLY A 139 -10.98 -7.95 -25.61
CA GLY A 139 -12.19 -8.77 -25.41
C GLY A 139 -12.30 -9.85 -26.48
N GLU A 140 -12.67 -11.08 -26.08
CA GLU A 140 -13.00 -12.16 -27.02
C GLU A 140 -14.25 -12.90 -26.54
N GLY A 141 -15.35 -12.78 -27.29
CA GLY A 141 -16.64 -13.34 -26.88
C GLY A 141 -17.09 -12.81 -25.52
N LYS A 142 -17.16 -13.69 -24.51
CA LYS A 142 -17.49 -13.36 -23.11
C LYS A 142 -16.26 -13.27 -22.19
N GLY A 143 -15.06 -13.44 -22.73
CA GLY A 143 -13.81 -13.52 -21.98
C GLY A 143 -12.80 -12.45 -22.40
N LEU A 144 -11.61 -12.55 -21.83
CA LEU A 144 -10.46 -11.71 -22.15
C LEU A 144 -9.30 -12.54 -22.70
N VAL A 145 -8.55 -11.97 -23.63
CA VAL A 145 -7.22 -12.43 -24.05
C VAL A 145 -6.21 -11.45 -23.50
N LEU A 146 -5.29 -11.92 -22.66
CA LEU A 146 -4.20 -11.10 -22.12
C LEU A 146 -3.00 -11.12 -23.05
N HIS A 147 -2.50 -9.93 -23.40
CA HIS A 147 -1.29 -9.73 -24.20
C HIS A 147 -0.10 -9.37 -23.32
N GLU A 148 -0.35 -8.61 -22.25
CA GLU A 148 0.69 -8.21 -21.31
C GLU A 148 0.14 -8.20 -19.89
N LEU A 149 0.90 -8.74 -18.95
CA LEU A 149 0.65 -8.60 -17.51
C LEU A 149 1.98 -8.44 -16.79
N GLN A 150 2.23 -7.24 -16.25
CA GLN A 150 3.38 -6.96 -15.43
C GLN A 150 2.95 -6.51 -14.04
N THR A 151 3.64 -7.00 -13.02
CA THR A 151 3.41 -6.58 -11.64
C THR A 151 4.72 -6.29 -10.92
N MET A 152 4.74 -5.29 -10.06
CA MET A 152 5.93 -4.89 -9.30
C MET A 152 5.53 -4.40 -7.90
N ALA A 153 6.21 -4.91 -6.87
CA ALA A 153 6.14 -4.36 -5.52
C ALA A 153 6.33 -2.84 -5.56
N VAL A 154 5.60 -2.10 -4.72
CA VAL A 154 5.86 -0.68 -4.51
C VAL A 154 5.81 -0.34 -3.03
N THR A 155 6.65 0.61 -2.62
CA THR A 155 6.51 1.27 -1.32
C THR A 155 5.32 2.23 -1.39
N PRO A 156 4.36 2.17 -0.44
CA PRO A 156 3.20 3.04 -0.49
C PRO A 156 3.55 4.52 -0.52
N THR A 157 2.73 5.28 -1.25
CA THR A 157 2.86 6.74 -1.32
C THR A 157 2.55 7.41 0.02
N ASP A 158 1.77 6.77 0.89
CA ASP A 158 1.32 7.29 2.18
C ASP A 158 1.58 6.27 3.30
N PRO A 159 2.84 5.93 3.60
CA PRO A 159 3.18 4.85 4.50
C PRO A 159 2.74 5.18 5.92
N ARG A 160 2.06 4.23 6.55
CA ARG A 160 1.66 4.27 7.95
C ARG A 160 2.89 4.00 8.81
N VAL A 161 2.94 4.66 9.96
CA VAL A 161 3.99 4.43 10.96
C VAL A 161 3.36 4.39 12.34
N VAL A 162 3.77 3.41 13.14
CA VAL A 162 3.45 3.33 14.55
C VAL A 162 4.73 3.59 15.34
N LEU A 163 4.75 4.68 16.11
CA LEU A 163 5.82 4.97 17.06
C LEU A 163 5.43 4.47 18.46
N ARG A 164 6.38 3.85 19.15
CA ARG A 164 6.22 3.36 20.52
C ARG A 164 7.42 3.73 21.36
N ALA A 165 7.18 4.15 22.59
CA ALA A 165 8.21 4.29 23.61
C ALA A 165 8.11 3.13 24.60
N ILE A 166 9.23 2.44 24.79
CA ILE A 166 9.37 1.30 25.70
C ILE A 166 10.53 1.59 26.65
N PRO A 167 10.47 1.27 27.95
CA PRO A 167 11.62 1.41 28.84
C PRO A 167 12.86 0.72 28.25
N ALA A 168 14.01 1.39 28.27
CA ALA A 168 15.19 0.96 27.51
C ALA A 168 15.57 -0.51 27.75
N ALA A 169 15.61 -0.96 29.01
CA ALA A 169 15.93 -2.34 29.35
C ALA A 169 14.95 -3.37 28.74
N ALA A 170 13.65 -3.07 28.75
CA ALA A 170 12.64 -3.94 28.16
C ALA A 170 12.70 -3.92 26.62
N GLY A 171 12.98 -2.75 26.03
CA GLY A 171 13.19 -2.59 24.60
C GLY A 171 14.40 -3.38 24.10
N GLU A 172 15.54 -3.27 24.76
CA GLU A 172 16.75 -4.03 24.41
C GLU A 172 16.54 -5.54 24.53
N ALA A 173 15.86 -6.00 25.58
CA ALA A 173 15.48 -7.41 25.71
C ALA A 173 14.57 -7.88 24.56
N LEU A 174 13.62 -7.04 24.14
CA LEU A 174 12.74 -7.31 23.01
C LEU A 174 13.52 -7.43 21.68
N MET A 175 14.46 -6.53 21.44
CA MET A 175 15.26 -6.49 20.20
C MET A 175 16.29 -7.61 20.08
N LYS A 176 16.63 -8.29 21.19
CA LYS A 176 17.49 -9.49 21.19
C LYS A 176 16.74 -10.76 20.76
N ARG A 177 15.41 -10.76 20.78
CA ARG A 177 14.60 -11.90 20.32
C ARG A 177 14.68 -12.01 18.80
N LYS A 178 14.67 -13.23 18.27
CA LYS A 178 14.57 -13.47 16.82
C LYS A 178 13.11 -13.31 16.39
N TRP A 179 12.86 -12.36 15.50
CA TRP A 179 11.53 -12.09 14.94
C TRP A 179 11.47 -12.55 13.50
N THR A 180 10.40 -13.26 13.15
CA THR A 180 10.11 -13.68 11.77
C THR A 180 8.74 -13.21 11.30
N ASP A 181 7.96 -12.58 12.17
CA ASP A 181 6.60 -12.12 11.91
C ASP A 181 6.44 -10.70 12.48
N VAL A 182 6.10 -9.74 11.61
CA VAL A 182 5.91 -8.35 12.01
C VAL A 182 4.67 -8.19 12.89
N GLY A 183 3.63 -9.02 12.71
CA GLY A 183 2.43 -8.97 13.54
C GLY A 183 2.75 -9.30 14.99
N ALA A 184 3.48 -10.39 15.25
CA ALA A 184 3.95 -10.74 16.59
C ALA A 184 4.86 -9.67 17.20
N PHE A 185 5.71 -9.02 16.39
CA PHE A 185 6.54 -7.90 16.85
C PHE A 185 5.69 -6.68 17.24
N LEU A 186 4.67 -6.36 16.43
CA LEU A 186 3.69 -5.32 16.73
C LEU A 186 2.86 -5.66 17.98
N GLU A 187 2.50 -6.90 18.26
CA GLU A 187 1.82 -7.22 19.52
C GLU A 187 2.76 -7.14 20.73
N ALA A 188 4.00 -7.60 20.59
CA ALA A 188 4.95 -7.57 21.69
C ALA A 188 5.37 -6.15 22.09
N THR A 189 5.60 -5.27 21.10
CA THR A 189 5.83 -3.85 21.36
C THR A 189 4.59 -3.16 21.95
N LEU A 190 3.38 -3.72 21.76
CA LEU A 190 2.11 -3.11 22.18
C LEU A 190 1.92 -3.33 23.67
N ALA A 191 2.18 -4.56 24.11
CA ALA A 191 2.15 -4.96 25.50
C ALA A 191 3.15 -4.19 26.38
N LEU A 192 4.28 -3.76 25.81
CA LEU A 192 5.37 -3.10 26.55
C LEU A 192 5.34 -1.57 26.47
N ARG A 193 4.53 -0.98 25.59
CA ARG A 193 4.52 0.47 25.39
C ARG A 193 4.09 1.21 26.65
N LYS A 194 4.61 2.40 26.83
CA LYS A 194 4.03 3.40 27.74
C LYS A 194 3.32 4.49 26.92
N PRO A 195 2.21 5.05 27.43
CA PRO A 195 1.52 6.14 26.73
C PRO A 195 2.45 7.33 26.60
N LEU A 196 2.42 8.01 25.45
CA LEU A 196 3.11 9.28 25.25
C LEU A 196 2.25 10.44 25.79
N PRO A 197 2.84 11.52 26.32
CA PRO A 197 4.28 11.77 26.48
C PRO A 197 4.93 10.95 27.60
N GLN A 198 6.24 10.72 27.51
CA GLN A 198 7.01 10.02 28.54
C GLN A 198 7.51 10.94 29.65
N ALA A 199 7.59 10.38 30.86
CA ALA A 199 8.34 10.95 31.98
C ALA A 199 9.86 10.82 31.76
N GLU A 200 10.63 11.48 32.63
CA GLU A 200 12.09 11.35 32.66
C GLU A 200 12.51 9.89 32.80
N GLY A 201 13.59 9.52 32.11
CA GLY A 201 14.08 8.14 32.10
C GLY A 201 14.72 7.74 30.78
N ASP A 202 15.21 6.50 30.75
CA ASP A 202 15.83 5.90 29.57
C ASP A 202 14.79 5.08 28.80
N TRP A 203 14.58 5.46 27.54
CA TRP A 203 13.58 4.90 26.66
C TRP A 203 14.24 4.34 25.39
N LEU A 204 13.61 3.33 24.81
CA LEU A 204 13.84 2.92 23.43
C LEU A 204 12.61 3.33 22.62
N LEU A 205 12.82 4.22 21.65
CA LEU A 205 11.81 4.54 20.65
C LEU A 205 11.88 3.49 19.56
N ILE A 206 10.73 2.94 19.20
CA ILE A 206 10.59 1.94 18.13
C ILE A 206 9.54 2.47 17.15
N ALA A 207 9.93 2.68 15.90
CA ALA A 207 9.01 2.97 14.82
C ALA A 207 8.90 1.75 13.90
N VAL A 208 7.67 1.37 13.61
CA VAL A 208 7.34 0.23 12.75
C VAL A 208 6.36 0.68 11.69
N SER A 209 6.62 0.34 10.44
CA SER A 209 5.61 0.46 9.38
C SER A 209 4.78 -0.83 9.32
N PRO A 210 3.44 -0.76 9.48
CA PRO A 210 2.55 -1.88 9.13
C PRO A 210 2.36 -2.00 7.61
N ASP A 211 3.13 -1.26 6.81
CA ASP A 211 3.14 -1.37 5.36
C ASP A 211 4.44 -2.00 4.86
N ARG A 212 4.32 -2.90 3.87
CA ARG A 212 5.44 -3.48 3.13
C ARG A 212 6.15 -2.39 2.33
N MET A 213 7.47 -2.41 2.35
CA MET A 213 8.34 -1.54 1.58
C MET A 213 9.32 -2.34 0.72
N LEU A 214 9.86 -1.68 -0.29
CA LEU A 214 10.90 -2.23 -1.15
C LEU A 214 12.20 -2.50 -0.38
N ALA A 215 13.02 -3.38 -0.94
CA ALA A 215 14.38 -3.58 -0.43
C ALA A 215 15.17 -2.25 -0.56
N GLY A 216 15.93 -1.89 0.47
CA GLY A 216 16.66 -0.62 0.57
C GLY A 216 15.89 0.48 1.30
N ASP A 217 14.56 0.51 1.14
CA ASP A 217 13.71 1.47 1.84
C ASP A 217 13.70 1.22 3.35
N ARG A 218 13.85 2.29 4.14
CA ARG A 218 14.01 2.19 5.59
C ARG A 218 13.40 3.37 6.33
N LEU A 219 12.98 3.10 7.56
CA LEU A 219 12.57 4.14 8.49
C LEU A 219 13.78 4.73 9.22
N GLU A 220 13.73 6.02 9.50
CA GLU A 220 14.69 6.76 10.30
C GLU A 220 13.94 7.56 11.40
N ILE A 221 14.38 7.51 12.67
CA ILE A 221 13.82 8.33 13.76
C ILE A 221 14.80 9.44 14.10
N HIS A 222 14.33 10.68 14.05
CA HIS A 222 15.07 11.86 14.45
C HIS A 222 14.38 12.50 15.65
N VAL A 223 15.07 12.55 16.79
CA VAL A 223 14.58 13.22 17.99
C VAL A 223 15.16 14.63 18.03
N ALA A 224 14.31 15.63 18.14
CA ALA A 224 14.70 17.03 18.22
C ALA A 224 13.74 17.82 19.12
N ASP A 225 14.21 18.96 19.63
CA ASP A 225 13.42 19.85 20.50
C ASP A 225 12.26 20.54 19.74
N LYS A 226 12.34 20.56 18.41
CA LYS A 226 11.34 21.09 17.48
C LYS A 226 11.24 20.16 16.25
N PRO A 227 10.12 20.18 15.51
CA PRO A 227 10.10 19.60 14.16
C PRO A 227 11.22 20.24 13.32
N ALA A 228 12.18 19.43 12.88
CA ALA A 228 13.34 19.89 12.13
C ALA A 228 13.29 19.33 10.69
N PRO A 229 13.78 20.07 9.67
CA PRO A 229 13.92 19.53 8.32
C PRO A 229 14.90 18.35 8.27
N PRO A 230 14.84 17.50 7.24
CA PRO A 230 15.80 16.40 7.05
C PRO A 230 17.22 16.98 6.95
N GLY A 231 18.10 16.57 7.87
CA GLY A 231 19.46 17.12 7.93
C GLY A 231 20.34 16.58 9.07
N ALA A 232 19.74 16.07 10.15
CA ALA A 232 20.50 15.43 11.23
C ALA A 232 20.86 13.96 10.90
N ALA A 233 21.99 13.49 11.46
CA ALA A 233 22.46 12.13 11.31
C ALA A 233 21.51 11.10 11.96
N TYR A 234 21.32 9.97 11.27
CA TYR A 234 20.56 8.83 11.75
C TYR A 234 21.32 8.14 12.89
N ALA A 235 20.73 8.06 14.08
CA ALA A 235 21.32 7.42 15.26
C ALA A 235 20.66 6.08 15.64
N GLY A 236 19.95 5.45 14.71
CA GLY A 236 19.12 4.27 15.00
C GLY A 236 19.68 2.96 14.47
N ARG A 237 19.10 1.84 14.93
CA ARG A 237 19.24 0.52 14.32
C ARG A 237 18.05 0.28 13.40
N SER A 238 18.29 0.00 12.12
CA SER A 238 17.25 -0.43 11.18
C SER A 238 17.27 -1.94 11.00
N LEU A 239 16.10 -2.53 10.82
CA LEU A 239 15.95 -3.91 10.33
C LEU A 239 14.66 -4.02 9.50
N SER A 240 14.57 -5.06 8.68
CA SER A 240 13.36 -5.38 7.91
C SER A 240 12.84 -6.75 8.35
N LEU A 241 11.55 -6.81 8.73
CA LEU A 241 10.85 -8.06 9.04
C LEU A 241 9.98 -8.42 7.84
N ASN A 242 10.48 -9.27 6.94
CA ASN A 242 9.78 -9.68 5.70
C ASN A 242 9.26 -8.50 4.85
N GLY A 243 10.07 -7.44 4.68
CA GLY A 243 9.68 -6.25 3.93
C GLY A 243 8.95 -5.20 4.75
N PHE A 244 8.70 -5.42 6.05
CA PHE A 244 8.16 -4.40 6.95
C PHE A 244 9.29 -3.74 7.75
N PRO A 245 9.60 -2.45 7.52
CA PRO A 245 10.73 -1.81 8.16
C PRO A 245 10.45 -1.46 9.62
N VAL A 246 11.48 -1.67 10.43
CA VAL A 246 11.56 -1.32 11.84
C VAL A 246 12.81 -0.49 12.05
N THR A 247 12.69 0.59 12.82
CA THR A 247 13.83 1.37 13.29
C THR A 247 13.70 1.64 14.78
N THR A 248 14.84 1.66 15.47
CA THR A 248 14.89 1.94 16.90
C THR A 248 15.95 2.98 17.22
N VAL A 249 15.67 3.88 18.16
CA VAL A 249 16.66 4.84 18.68
C VAL A 249 16.56 4.89 20.20
N PRO A 250 17.69 4.79 20.94
CA PRO A 250 17.71 5.07 22.37
C PRO A 250 17.45 6.56 22.58
N TRP A 251 16.59 6.89 23.55
CA TRP A 251 16.24 8.25 23.87
C TRP A 251 16.19 8.44 25.38
N LYS A 252 16.88 9.47 25.87
CA LYS A 252 16.83 9.87 27.27
C LYS A 252 15.89 11.04 27.43
N ALA A 253 14.77 10.82 28.13
CA ALA A 253 13.84 11.87 28.49
C ALA A 253 14.45 12.70 29.63
N ALA A 254 14.74 13.97 29.37
CA ALA A 254 15.42 14.88 30.31
C ALA A 254 14.56 16.08 30.72
N GLY A 255 13.23 15.93 30.72
CA GLY A 255 12.28 16.97 31.13
C GLY A 255 12.15 18.16 30.17
N ARG A 256 12.80 18.11 29.00
CA ARG A 256 12.68 19.11 27.92
C ARG A 256 11.70 18.64 26.83
N PRO A 257 11.01 19.56 26.13
CA PRO A 257 10.20 19.21 24.97
C PRO A 257 11.03 18.47 23.92
N ALA A 258 10.49 17.37 23.41
CA ALA A 258 11.11 16.57 22.36
C ALA A 258 10.03 16.05 21.42
N VAL A 259 10.36 15.97 20.14
CA VAL A 259 9.52 15.44 19.08
C VAL A 259 10.30 14.36 18.34
N ALA A 260 9.69 13.19 18.16
CA ALA A 260 10.17 12.18 17.23
C ALA A 260 9.61 12.46 15.85
N ASN A 261 10.50 12.74 14.90
CA ASN A 261 10.19 12.84 13.49
C ASN A 261 10.62 11.54 12.82
N ILE A 262 9.68 10.84 12.18
CA ILE A 262 9.93 9.60 11.47
C ILE A 262 9.99 9.90 9.98
N TYR A 263 11.11 9.54 9.38
CA TYR A 263 11.35 9.65 7.95
C TYR A 263 11.30 8.27 7.31
N LEU A 264 10.71 8.19 6.12
CA LEU A 264 10.99 7.13 5.19
C LEU A 264 12.13 7.59 4.30
N ARG A 265 13.22 6.83 4.24
CA ARG A 265 14.26 6.98 3.25
C ARG A 265 14.07 5.96 2.14
N THR A 266 13.83 6.44 0.93
CA THR A 266 13.75 5.62 -0.28
C THR A 266 15.04 5.70 -1.06
N ASP A 267 15.57 4.58 -1.52
CA ASP A 267 16.83 4.55 -2.28
C ASP A 267 16.64 4.88 -3.78
N MET A 268 15.42 5.25 -4.20
CA MET A 268 15.09 5.31 -5.63
C MET A 268 15.75 6.42 -6.45
N HIS A 269 16.25 7.53 -5.88
CA HIS A 269 16.91 8.59 -6.66
C HIS A 269 17.94 9.40 -5.83
N PRO A 270 19.19 8.92 -5.67
CA PRO A 270 20.23 9.60 -4.89
C PRO A 270 20.59 10.99 -5.44
N ASP A 271 20.38 11.24 -6.74
CA ASP A 271 20.81 12.47 -7.41
C ASP A 271 19.77 13.60 -7.43
N LYS A 272 18.53 13.33 -6.97
CA LYS A 272 17.41 14.30 -7.04
C LYS A 272 16.82 14.69 -5.68
N SER A 273 17.07 13.89 -4.65
CA SER A 273 16.66 14.14 -3.27
C SER A 273 17.54 13.29 -2.35
N ASP A 274 17.65 13.64 -1.07
CA ASP A 274 18.29 12.75 -0.08
C ASP A 274 17.49 11.46 0.20
N GLY A 275 16.37 11.28 -0.53
CA GLY A 275 15.45 10.16 -0.46
C GLY A 275 14.53 10.21 0.76
N ARG A 276 14.63 11.25 1.61
CA ARG A 276 13.88 11.32 2.87
C ARG A 276 12.55 12.03 2.71
N ARG A 277 11.51 11.37 3.21
CA ARG A 277 10.16 11.94 3.36
C ARG A 277 9.72 11.82 4.79
N LEU A 278 9.27 12.93 5.39
CA LEU A 278 8.63 12.89 6.70
C LEU A 278 7.29 12.14 6.59
N VAL A 279 7.11 11.11 7.41
CA VAL A 279 5.90 10.25 7.38
C VAL A 279 5.11 10.31 8.69
N ALA A 280 5.73 10.72 9.79
CA ALA A 280 5.05 10.99 11.05
C ALA A 280 5.87 11.93 11.94
N SER A 281 5.18 12.70 12.79
CA SER A 281 5.78 13.47 13.88
C SER A 281 4.97 13.25 15.15
N GLN A 282 5.62 12.93 16.26
CA GLN A 282 4.97 12.60 17.52
C GLN A 282 5.68 13.31 18.68
N PRO A 283 4.97 14.12 19.49
CA PRO A 283 5.49 14.64 20.74
C PRO A 283 5.89 13.50 21.69
N LEU A 284 7.12 13.58 22.21
CA LEU A 284 7.69 12.59 23.12
C LEU A 284 7.58 12.98 24.58
N SER A 285 7.64 14.27 24.89
CA SER A 285 7.49 14.84 26.23
C SER A 285 6.45 15.96 26.21
N GLY A 286 5.81 16.22 27.34
CA GLY A 286 4.86 17.34 27.46
C GLY A 286 5.57 18.68 27.33
N ALA A 287 4.94 19.64 26.66
CA ALA A 287 5.31 21.05 26.85
C ALA A 287 5.04 21.40 28.31
N ARG A 288 6.06 21.88 29.02
CA ARG A 288 5.84 22.58 30.30
C ARG A 288 5.31 23.97 30.01
#